data_AF-A0A520IWD7-F1
#
_entry.id   AF-A0A520IWD7-F1
#
_cell.length_a   1.000
_cell.length_b   1.000
_cell.length_c   1.000
_cell.angle_alpha   90.00
_cell.angle_beta   90.00
_cell.angle_gamma   90.00
#
_symmetry.space_group_name_H-M   'P 1'
#
loop_
_entity.id
_entity.type
_entity.pdbx_description
1 polymer ?
#
loop_
_entity_poly.entity_id
_entity_poly.type
_entity_poly.pdbx_seq_one_letter_code
_entity_poly.pdbx_strand_id
1 'polypeptide(L)'
;MLLNRLKVENGMLVTPEGIRYSVLWLPDVPRMLPQTLEKIRSLLRDGASIVGEAPVGMATLSGGDAAKQRFNSAVKDIWGGAGKGMRKVGKGTLVSGLSIDEALLALKIIPDVTGGDALWAHRRIEGADWYFVTAPRGKGFKGELSFRAQGAVELWDPVSGTTSAVASEVSGVHTLVNLDLPQGASCFVVFRKKNGTVSTSKIKTYQTVSNLPISGTWSLSFPAGWGAPESVQLTDLKAWKDLDIPAEGKAFSGTATYNTTFDIEQMPPGLEYILDLGKVDMAATVSVNGKEVGKLWAAPYRINLKDLVKEGKNTLSVQVTSTWFNRLVFDAGQPENQRKTWTISGPGKGSGLRESGLFGPVKLDFQRAQ
;
A
#
# COMPACT_ATOMS: atom_id res chain seq x y z
N MET A 1 -13.98 16.19 21.36
CA MET A 1 -14.59 14.87 21.07
C MET A 1 -14.96 14.11 22.35
N LEU A 2 -14.02 13.82 23.26
CA LEU A 2 -14.24 13.06 24.50
C LEU A 2 -15.38 13.59 25.40
N LEU A 3 -15.39 14.90 25.68
CA LEU A 3 -16.35 15.50 26.62
C LEU A 3 -17.81 15.33 26.20
N ASN A 4 -18.09 15.55 24.91
CA ASN A 4 -19.47 15.79 24.46
C ASN A 4 -20.01 14.71 23.51
N ARG A 5 -19.16 13.80 23.00
CA ARG A 5 -19.56 12.91 21.90
C ARG A 5 -19.41 11.42 22.20
N LEU A 6 -18.64 11.04 23.22
CA LEU A 6 -18.47 9.62 23.59
C LEU A 6 -19.49 9.20 24.65
N LYS A 7 -20.12 8.05 24.39
CA LYS A 7 -20.96 7.28 25.32
C LYS A 7 -20.47 5.83 25.39
N VAL A 8 -20.99 5.08 26.35
CA VAL A 8 -20.71 3.64 26.48
C VAL A 8 -21.94 2.83 26.09
N GLU A 9 -21.76 1.87 25.19
CA GLU A 9 -22.78 0.88 24.83
C GLU A 9 -22.15 -0.51 24.85
N ASN A 10 -22.71 -1.44 25.65
CA ASN A 10 -22.19 -2.81 25.77
C ASN A 10 -20.67 -2.88 26.07
N GLY A 11 -20.17 -1.97 26.92
CA GLY A 11 -18.76 -1.89 27.29
C GLY A 11 -17.85 -1.21 26.26
N MET A 12 -18.38 -0.79 25.12
CA MET A 12 -17.63 -0.11 24.04
C MET A 12 -17.85 1.39 24.09
N LEU A 13 -16.82 2.16 23.75
CA LEU A 13 -16.93 3.61 23.53
C LEU A 13 -17.50 3.86 22.13
N VAL A 14 -18.60 4.59 22.04
CA VAL A 14 -19.34 4.81 20.79
C VAL A 14 -19.49 6.29 20.49
N THR A 15 -19.22 6.70 19.25
CA THR A 15 -19.48 8.07 18.75
C THR A 15 -20.89 8.17 18.16
N PRO A 16 -21.44 9.39 17.96
CA PRO A 16 -22.77 9.55 17.36
C PRO A 16 -22.86 9.00 15.93
N GLU A 17 -21.73 8.96 15.21
CA GLU A 17 -21.61 8.37 13.88
C GLU A 17 -21.51 6.83 13.90
N GLY A 18 -21.51 6.20 15.08
CA GLY A 18 -21.45 4.76 15.23
C GLY A 18 -20.05 4.16 15.23
N ILE A 19 -18.98 4.98 15.29
CA ILE A 19 -17.61 4.46 15.45
C ILE A 19 -17.46 3.87 16.84
N ARG A 20 -16.84 2.68 16.94
CA ARG A 20 -16.71 1.92 18.19
C ARG A 20 -15.25 1.68 18.55
N TYR A 21 -14.92 1.86 19.82
CA TYR A 21 -13.59 1.58 20.38
C TYR A 21 -13.71 0.71 21.62
N SER A 22 -12.87 -0.31 21.73
CA SER A 22 -12.82 -1.17 22.93
C SER A 22 -12.11 -0.51 24.10
N VAL A 23 -11.18 0.42 23.83
CA VAL A 23 -10.29 1.04 24.82
C VAL A 23 -10.12 2.53 24.53
N LEU A 24 -10.11 3.34 25.58
CA LEU A 24 -9.52 4.68 25.56
C LEU A 24 -8.09 4.58 26.10
N TRP A 25 -7.10 4.82 25.26
CA TRP A 25 -5.69 4.85 25.66
C TRP A 25 -5.26 6.30 25.91
N LEU A 26 -4.57 6.53 27.04
CA LEU A 26 -4.09 7.84 27.48
C LEU A 26 -2.55 7.82 27.55
N PRO A 27 -1.84 7.80 26.40
CA PRO A 27 -0.38 7.83 26.38
C PRO A 27 0.13 9.21 26.79
N ASP A 28 1.07 9.26 27.73
CA ASP A 28 1.83 10.46 28.09
C ASP A 28 0.96 11.70 28.37
N VAL A 29 -0.08 11.54 29.19
CA VAL A 29 -0.99 12.64 29.59
C VAL A 29 -0.73 13.05 31.04
N PRO A 30 0.39 13.74 31.35
CA PRO A 30 0.75 14.08 32.73
C PRO A 30 -0.16 15.15 33.34
N ARG A 31 -0.90 15.89 32.51
CA ARG A 31 -1.80 16.95 32.97
C ARG A 31 -3.16 16.86 32.29
N MET A 32 -4.23 17.02 33.07
CA MET A 32 -5.60 17.02 32.56
C MET A 32 -6.46 18.10 33.21
N LEU A 33 -7.53 18.52 32.51
CA LEU A 33 -8.56 19.36 33.10
C LEU A 33 -9.46 18.52 34.04
N PRO A 34 -9.99 19.10 35.14
CA PRO A 34 -10.92 18.40 36.02
C PRO A 34 -12.13 17.80 35.28
N GLN A 35 -12.71 18.55 34.34
CA GLN A 35 -13.86 18.13 33.53
C GLN A 35 -13.54 16.90 32.66
N THR A 36 -12.31 16.82 32.15
CA THR A 36 -11.85 15.66 31.37
C THR A 36 -11.80 14.41 32.24
N LEU A 37 -11.23 14.53 33.45
CA LEU A 37 -11.19 13.43 34.40
C LEU A 37 -12.57 13.00 34.87
N GLU A 38 -13.48 13.94 35.11
CA GLU A 38 -14.86 13.63 35.46
C GLU A 38 -15.57 12.88 34.34
N LYS A 39 -15.33 13.24 33.07
CA LYS A 39 -15.86 12.49 31.93
C LYS A 39 -15.25 11.09 31.83
N ILE A 40 -13.94 10.95 32.01
CA ILE A 40 -13.25 9.64 32.07
C ILE A 40 -13.85 8.77 33.19
N ARG A 41 -14.06 9.34 34.38
CA ARG A 41 -14.72 8.66 35.51
C ARG A 41 -16.13 8.21 35.15
N SER A 42 -16.91 9.05 34.46
CA SER A 42 -18.25 8.68 33.97
C SER A 42 -18.19 7.50 33.00
N LEU A 43 -17.31 7.56 32.00
CA LEU A 43 -17.16 6.49 31.00
C LEU A 43 -16.74 5.16 31.65
N LEU A 44 -15.82 5.20 32.61
CA LEU A 44 -15.48 4.02 33.42
C LEU A 44 -16.70 3.48 34.16
N ARG A 45 -17.45 4.33 34.86
CA ARG A 45 -18.65 3.90 35.59
C ARG A 45 -19.68 3.24 34.68
N ASP A 46 -19.81 3.71 33.45
CA ASP A 46 -20.75 3.21 32.45
C ASP A 46 -20.27 1.91 31.76
N GLY A 47 -19.01 1.51 31.92
CA GLY A 47 -18.50 0.23 31.42
C GLY A 47 -17.29 0.29 30.50
N ALA A 48 -16.72 1.47 30.23
CA ALA A 48 -15.57 1.59 29.33
C ALA A 48 -14.31 0.92 29.91
N SER A 49 -13.42 0.50 29.01
CA SER A 49 -12.04 0.15 29.38
C SER A 49 -11.10 1.31 29.06
N ILE A 50 -10.26 1.69 30.02
CA ILE A 50 -9.31 2.80 29.88
C ILE A 50 -7.93 2.33 30.29
N VAL A 51 -6.92 2.66 29.47
CA VAL A 51 -5.51 2.33 29.71
C VAL A 51 -4.75 3.63 29.88
N GLY A 52 -4.07 3.81 31.02
CA GLY A 52 -3.21 4.97 31.23
C GLY A 52 -2.93 5.29 32.70
N GLU A 53 -1.92 6.14 32.88
CA GLU A 53 -1.44 6.56 34.19
C GLU A 53 -2.25 7.71 34.77
N ALA A 54 -2.17 7.87 36.10
CA ALA A 54 -2.77 8.99 36.78
C ALA A 54 -2.05 10.29 36.37
N PRO A 55 -2.78 11.36 36.00
CA PRO A 55 -2.14 12.64 35.74
C PRO A 55 -1.56 13.21 37.03
N VAL A 56 -0.39 13.83 36.93
CA VAL A 56 0.35 14.42 38.07
C VAL A 56 -0.05 15.87 38.34
N GLY A 57 -0.84 16.50 37.47
CA GLY A 57 -1.30 17.87 37.71
C GLY A 57 -2.45 18.34 36.83
N MET A 58 -2.99 19.51 37.16
CA MET A 58 -4.03 20.16 36.36
C MET A 58 -3.44 20.84 35.12
N ALA A 59 -4.17 20.77 34.01
CA ALA A 59 -3.87 21.52 32.78
C ALA A 59 -4.44 22.95 32.78
N THR A 60 -4.80 23.49 33.95
CA THR A 60 -5.36 24.85 34.11
C THR A 60 -5.06 25.45 35.48
N LEU A 61 -5.03 26.78 35.55
CA LEU A 61 -5.00 27.57 36.78
C LEU A 61 -6.38 28.13 37.15
N SER A 62 -7.36 28.01 36.25
CA SER A 62 -8.72 28.54 36.47
C SER A 62 -9.50 27.71 37.49
N GLY A 63 -10.30 28.38 38.31
CA GLY A 63 -11.17 27.75 39.30
C GLY A 63 -10.51 27.41 40.65
N GLY A 64 -9.22 27.76 40.83
CA GLY A 64 -8.53 27.73 42.13
C GLY A 64 -8.65 26.41 42.89
N ASP A 65 -8.85 26.50 44.20
CA ASP A 65 -8.94 25.33 45.08
C ASP A 65 -10.11 24.41 44.74
N ALA A 66 -11.23 24.95 44.26
CA ALA A 66 -12.38 24.14 43.85
C ALA A 66 -12.04 23.24 42.65
N ALA A 67 -11.31 23.77 41.66
CA ALA A 67 -10.82 22.97 40.53
C ALA A 67 -9.80 21.91 40.99
N LYS A 68 -8.91 22.26 41.91
CA LYS A 68 -7.92 21.34 42.49
C LYS A 68 -8.57 20.20 43.27
N GLN A 69 -9.62 20.49 44.05
CA GLN A 69 -10.38 19.47 44.77
C GLN A 69 -11.10 18.52 43.82
N ARG A 70 -11.76 19.04 42.78
CA ARG A 70 -12.41 18.22 41.74
C ARG A 70 -11.40 17.31 41.03
N PHE A 71 -10.24 17.86 40.67
CA PHE A 71 -9.14 17.10 40.08
C PHE A 71 -8.68 15.97 41.01
N ASN A 72 -8.30 16.30 42.25
CA ASN A 72 -7.80 15.32 43.22
C ASN A 72 -8.84 14.23 43.52
N SER A 73 -10.12 14.61 43.63
CA SER A 73 -11.22 13.66 43.83
C SER A 73 -11.36 12.72 42.63
N ALA A 74 -11.35 13.25 41.39
CA ALA A 74 -11.47 12.41 40.21
C ALA A 74 -10.25 11.50 40.03
N VAL A 75 -9.03 11.98 40.28
CA VAL A 75 -7.81 11.15 40.27
C VAL A 75 -7.91 10.04 41.32
N LYS A 76 -8.29 10.37 42.55
CA LYS A 76 -8.48 9.37 43.62
C LYS A 76 -9.57 8.36 43.27
N ASP A 77 -10.68 8.78 42.67
CA ASP A 77 -11.76 7.87 42.30
C ASP A 77 -11.34 6.89 41.21
N ILE A 78 -10.53 7.33 40.25
CA ILE A 78 -10.10 6.52 39.11
C ILE A 78 -8.87 5.67 39.47
N TRP A 79 -7.85 6.24 40.14
CA TRP A 79 -6.56 5.57 40.43
C TRP A 79 -6.28 5.33 41.93
N GLY A 80 -7.08 5.81 42.88
CA GLY A 80 -6.80 5.85 44.33
C GLY A 80 -6.76 4.52 45.10
N GLY A 81 -6.43 3.44 44.40
CA GLY A 81 -6.02 2.14 44.94
C GLY A 81 -5.30 1.28 43.90
N ALA A 82 -4.84 1.88 42.80
CA ALA A 82 -4.22 1.18 41.68
C ALA A 82 -2.70 1.16 41.87
N GLY A 83 -2.16 -0.04 42.12
CA GLY A 83 -0.79 -0.35 41.72
C GLY A 83 -0.74 -0.66 40.22
N LYS A 84 0.33 -1.35 39.80
CA LYS A 84 0.41 -1.94 38.46
C LYS A 84 -0.71 -2.98 38.29
N GLY A 85 -1.51 -2.88 37.22
CA GLY A 85 -2.52 -3.88 36.84
C GLY A 85 -3.90 -3.31 36.52
N MET A 86 -4.91 -4.17 36.66
CA MET A 86 -6.32 -3.86 36.34
C MET A 86 -7.11 -3.49 37.60
N ARG A 87 -7.95 -2.46 37.51
CA ARG A 87 -8.86 -2.03 38.58
C ARG A 87 -10.28 -1.85 38.04
N LYS A 88 -11.28 -2.33 38.77
CA LYS A 88 -12.68 -2.02 38.47
C LYS A 88 -13.07 -0.63 38.98
N VAL A 89 -13.73 0.14 38.14
CA VAL A 89 -14.26 1.48 38.46
C VAL A 89 -15.69 1.54 37.94
N GLY A 90 -16.67 1.36 38.83
CA GLY A 90 -18.05 1.09 38.44
C GLY A 90 -18.13 -0.18 37.58
N LYS A 91 -18.76 -0.11 36.40
CA LYS A 91 -18.88 -1.26 35.48
C LYS A 91 -17.62 -1.48 34.63
N GLY A 92 -16.80 -0.44 34.45
CA GLY A 92 -15.65 -0.43 33.58
C GLY A 92 -14.35 -0.89 34.23
N THR A 93 -13.28 -0.81 33.46
CA THR A 93 -11.96 -1.31 33.84
C THR A 93 -10.89 -0.26 33.55
N LEU A 94 -10.13 0.12 34.56
CA LEU A 94 -8.89 0.87 34.40
C LEU A 94 -7.72 -0.12 34.33
N VAL A 95 -6.76 0.14 33.45
CA VAL A 95 -5.47 -0.54 33.41
C VAL A 95 -4.35 0.49 33.53
N SER A 96 -3.44 0.31 34.50
CA SER A 96 -2.31 1.21 34.77
C SER A 96 -1.03 0.41 35.05
N GLY A 97 0.12 1.03 34.79
CA GLY A 97 1.46 0.46 34.96
C GLY A 97 1.82 -0.63 33.94
N LEU A 98 1.04 -0.78 32.86
CA LEU A 98 1.26 -1.76 31.80
C LEU A 98 1.54 -1.05 30.47
N SER A 99 2.34 -1.67 29.61
CA SER A 99 2.42 -1.26 28.20
C SER A 99 1.06 -1.44 27.52
N ILE A 100 0.85 -0.79 26.37
CA ILE A 100 -0.41 -0.97 25.64
C ILE A 100 -0.62 -2.43 25.22
N ASP A 101 0.43 -3.16 24.84
CA ASP A 101 0.33 -4.56 24.44
C ASP A 101 -0.06 -5.47 25.62
N GLU A 102 0.57 -5.27 26.78
CA GLU A 102 0.23 -5.97 28.02
C GLU A 102 -1.21 -5.67 28.45
N ALA A 103 -1.65 -4.41 28.32
CA ALA A 103 -2.99 -3.99 28.67
C ALA A 103 -4.05 -4.60 27.74
N LEU A 104 -3.81 -4.63 26.42
CA LEU A 104 -4.70 -5.28 25.46
C LEU A 104 -4.83 -6.78 25.73
N LEU A 105 -3.72 -7.46 26.05
CA LEU A 105 -3.71 -8.88 26.44
C LEU A 105 -4.53 -9.10 27.72
N ALA A 106 -4.32 -8.28 28.76
CA ALA A 106 -5.04 -8.37 30.03
C ALA A 106 -6.55 -8.14 29.86
N LEU A 107 -6.92 -7.25 28.93
CA LEU A 107 -8.32 -7.00 28.53
C LEU A 107 -8.87 -8.06 27.57
N LYS A 108 -8.10 -9.09 27.22
CA LYS A 108 -8.45 -10.15 26.26
C LYS A 108 -8.82 -9.59 24.87
N ILE A 109 -8.24 -8.46 24.51
CA ILE A 109 -8.41 -7.85 23.19
C ILE A 109 -7.38 -8.48 22.27
N ILE A 110 -7.85 -9.42 21.46
CA ILE A 110 -7.03 -10.11 20.48
C ILE A 110 -6.69 -9.19 19.29
N PRO A 111 -5.45 -9.25 18.75
CA PRO A 111 -5.05 -8.44 17.61
C PRO A 111 -5.93 -8.68 16.38
N ASP A 112 -6.12 -7.63 15.58
CA ASP A 112 -6.94 -7.70 14.36
C ASP A 112 -6.17 -8.29 13.18
N VAL A 113 -4.86 -8.05 13.11
CA VAL A 113 -3.91 -8.69 12.19
C VAL A 113 -2.62 -8.99 12.97
N THR A 114 -2.01 -10.16 12.75
CA THR A 114 -0.66 -10.49 13.24
C THR A 114 0.21 -11.07 12.13
N GLY A 115 1.52 -11.11 12.38
CA GLY A 115 2.52 -11.61 11.44
C GLY A 115 3.13 -10.47 10.60
N GLY A 116 4.40 -10.63 10.25
CA GLY A 116 5.08 -9.71 9.33
C GLY A 116 5.19 -8.26 9.81
N ASP A 117 5.54 -7.38 8.88
CA ASP A 117 5.61 -5.93 9.06
C ASP A 117 4.81 -5.15 8.01
N ALA A 118 3.91 -5.85 7.30
CA ALA A 118 2.99 -5.25 6.36
C ALA A 118 2.07 -4.23 7.07
N LEU A 119 1.80 -3.12 6.38
CA LEU A 119 0.89 -2.10 6.89
C LEU A 119 -0.54 -2.45 6.44
N TRP A 120 -1.52 -2.14 7.28
CA TRP A 120 -2.90 -2.49 6.95
C TRP A 120 -3.93 -1.51 7.51
N ALA A 121 -5.10 -1.51 6.88
CA ALA A 121 -6.32 -0.87 7.38
C ALA A 121 -7.50 -1.81 7.17
N HIS A 122 -8.41 -1.87 8.14
CA HIS A 122 -9.57 -2.77 8.10
C HIS A 122 -10.89 -1.98 8.04
N ARG A 123 -11.80 -2.41 7.16
CA ARG A 123 -13.18 -1.95 7.08
C ARG A 123 -14.16 -3.13 7.07
N ARG A 124 -15.31 -2.93 7.69
CA ARG A 124 -16.46 -3.84 7.59
C ARG A 124 -17.56 -3.17 6.80
N ILE A 125 -17.87 -3.71 5.62
CA ILE A 125 -18.89 -3.17 4.71
C ILE A 125 -19.48 -4.30 3.88
N GLU A 126 -20.77 -4.20 3.55
CA GLU A 126 -21.47 -5.18 2.70
C GLU A 126 -21.36 -6.64 3.19
N GLY A 127 -21.33 -6.84 4.51
CA GLY A 127 -21.23 -8.19 5.09
C GLY A 127 -19.86 -8.84 4.95
N ALA A 128 -18.83 -8.10 4.56
CA ALA A 128 -17.45 -8.57 4.42
C ALA A 128 -16.47 -7.79 5.30
N ASP A 129 -15.37 -8.44 5.66
CA ASP A 129 -14.21 -7.81 6.28
C ASP A 129 -13.18 -7.51 5.17
N TRP A 130 -12.79 -6.25 5.01
CA TRP A 130 -11.90 -5.74 3.96
C TRP A 130 -10.62 -5.23 4.59
N TYR A 131 -9.50 -5.89 4.31
CA TYR A 131 -8.18 -5.44 4.72
C TYR A 131 -7.45 -4.86 3.52
N PHE A 132 -7.15 -3.57 3.54
CA PHE A 132 -6.17 -3.00 2.61
C PHE A 132 -4.78 -3.25 3.19
N VAL A 133 -3.92 -3.98 2.48
CA VAL A 133 -2.59 -4.39 2.93
C VAL A 133 -1.54 -3.83 1.98
N THR A 134 -0.49 -3.21 2.51
CA THR A 134 0.62 -2.67 1.72
C THR A 134 1.95 -3.25 2.16
N ALA A 135 2.89 -3.34 1.22
CA ALA A 135 4.28 -3.58 1.56
C ALA A 135 4.80 -2.46 2.51
N PRO A 136 5.76 -2.76 3.40
CA PRO A 136 6.42 -1.77 4.23
C PRO A 136 7.12 -0.69 3.40
N ARG A 137 7.35 0.47 4.01
CA ARG A 137 8.08 1.54 3.34
C ARG A 137 9.50 1.09 3.00
N GLY A 138 9.86 1.19 1.71
CA GLY A 138 11.22 0.95 1.23
C GLY A 138 11.61 -0.49 0.95
N LYS A 139 10.70 -1.47 1.12
CA LYS A 139 10.94 -2.88 0.79
C LYS A 139 9.66 -3.61 0.40
N GLY A 140 9.79 -4.82 -0.15
CA GLY A 140 8.66 -5.74 -0.34
C GLY A 140 8.27 -6.46 0.95
N PHE A 141 7.17 -7.21 0.89
CA PHE A 141 6.71 -8.11 1.93
C PHE A 141 6.45 -9.50 1.34
N LYS A 142 7.03 -10.54 1.96
CA LYS A 142 6.73 -11.93 1.61
C LYS A 142 6.60 -12.74 2.89
N GLY A 143 5.42 -13.28 3.13
CA GLY A 143 5.14 -14.05 4.33
C GLY A 143 3.67 -14.20 4.62
N GLU A 144 3.40 -14.76 5.78
CA GLU A 144 2.05 -15.05 6.25
C GLU A 144 1.52 -13.92 7.14
N LEU A 145 0.27 -13.54 6.92
CA LEU A 145 -0.50 -12.65 7.79
C LEU A 145 -1.72 -13.40 8.32
N SER A 146 -2.01 -13.20 9.60
CA SER A 146 -3.16 -13.77 10.29
C SER A 146 -4.20 -12.71 10.55
N PHE A 147 -5.38 -12.82 9.94
CA PHE A 147 -6.45 -11.82 10.00
C PHE A 147 -7.56 -12.29 10.92
N ARG A 148 -8.07 -11.42 11.80
CA ARG A 148 -9.21 -11.71 12.68
C ARG A 148 -10.55 -11.63 11.95
N ALA A 149 -10.66 -12.41 10.88
CA ALA A 149 -11.82 -12.55 10.02
C ALA A 149 -11.92 -13.99 9.52
N GLN A 150 -13.13 -14.39 9.14
CA GLN A 150 -13.45 -15.70 8.59
C GLN A 150 -14.34 -15.52 7.36
N GLY A 151 -14.26 -16.46 6.42
CA GLY A 151 -15.06 -16.46 5.20
C GLY A 151 -14.28 -17.00 4.01
N ALA A 152 -14.85 -16.86 2.82
CA ALA A 152 -14.09 -17.07 1.58
C ALA A 152 -13.13 -15.89 1.39
N VAL A 153 -11.85 -16.19 1.13
CA VAL A 153 -10.80 -15.18 1.01
C VAL A 153 -10.52 -14.89 -0.47
N GLU A 154 -10.53 -13.60 -0.81
CA GLU A 154 -10.18 -13.10 -2.14
C GLU A 154 -9.06 -12.06 -2.03
N LEU A 155 -8.10 -12.11 -2.95
CA LEU A 155 -7.13 -11.04 -3.18
C LEU A 155 -7.58 -10.19 -4.36
N TRP A 156 -7.68 -8.88 -4.12
CA TRP A 156 -8.06 -7.91 -5.13
C TRP A 156 -6.87 -6.99 -5.40
N ASP A 157 -6.49 -6.90 -6.67
CA ASP A 157 -5.42 -6.00 -7.11
C ASP A 157 -6.02 -4.63 -7.44
N PRO A 158 -5.69 -3.57 -6.69
CA PRO A 158 -6.21 -2.23 -6.93
C PRO A 158 -5.69 -1.59 -8.23
N VAL A 159 -4.60 -2.11 -8.81
CA VAL A 159 -4.00 -1.59 -10.05
C VAL A 159 -4.73 -2.14 -11.27
N SER A 160 -4.93 -3.47 -11.32
CA SER A 160 -5.57 -4.13 -12.45
C SER A 160 -7.09 -4.29 -12.32
N GLY A 161 -7.63 -4.17 -11.10
CA GLY A 161 -9.03 -4.48 -10.80
C GLY A 161 -9.34 -5.98 -10.81
N THR A 162 -8.33 -6.84 -10.96
CA THR A 162 -8.52 -8.29 -10.95
C THR A 162 -8.76 -8.82 -9.54
N THR A 163 -9.50 -9.92 -9.46
CA THR A 163 -9.81 -10.61 -8.21
C THR A 163 -9.48 -12.08 -8.35
N SER A 164 -8.94 -12.68 -7.29
CA SER A 164 -8.62 -14.10 -7.26
C SER A 164 -8.93 -14.69 -5.89
N ALA A 165 -9.48 -15.89 -5.87
CA ALA A 165 -9.58 -16.67 -4.63
C ALA A 165 -8.17 -17.09 -4.20
N VAL A 166 -7.89 -17.09 -2.90
CA VAL A 166 -6.58 -17.45 -2.34
C VAL A 166 -6.70 -18.60 -1.35
N ALA A 167 -5.65 -19.42 -1.27
CA ALA A 167 -5.54 -20.43 -0.23
C ALA A 167 -5.43 -19.74 1.13
N SER A 168 -6.17 -20.26 2.10
CA SER A 168 -6.21 -19.72 3.45
C SER A 168 -6.45 -20.82 4.47
N GLU A 169 -5.88 -20.69 5.66
CA GLU A 169 -6.06 -21.63 6.75
C GLU A 169 -6.78 -20.96 7.92
N VAL A 170 -7.91 -21.53 8.36
CA VAL A 170 -8.66 -21.01 9.51
C VAL A 170 -8.04 -21.55 10.80
N SER A 171 -7.66 -20.64 11.71
CA SER A 171 -7.12 -20.97 13.03
C SER A 171 -7.88 -20.18 14.10
N GLY A 172 -8.84 -20.85 14.75
CA GLY A 172 -9.73 -20.21 15.71
C GLY A 172 -10.58 -19.10 15.07
N VAL A 173 -10.44 -17.87 15.56
CA VAL A 173 -11.14 -16.67 15.03
C VAL A 173 -10.33 -15.93 13.97
N HIS A 174 -9.15 -16.44 13.63
CA HIS A 174 -8.27 -15.89 12.62
C HIS A 174 -8.22 -16.76 11.36
N THR A 175 -7.80 -16.17 10.26
CA THR A 175 -7.52 -16.83 8.99
C THR A 175 -6.12 -16.42 8.51
N LEU A 176 -5.26 -17.38 8.25
CA LEU A 176 -3.90 -17.22 7.74
C LEU A 176 -3.93 -17.11 6.21
N VAL A 177 -3.21 -16.13 5.68
CA VAL A 177 -3.07 -15.89 4.24
C VAL A 177 -1.60 -15.56 3.93
N ASN A 178 -1.02 -16.27 2.97
CA ASN A 178 0.31 -15.98 2.45
C ASN A 178 0.23 -14.89 1.39
N LEU A 179 1.05 -13.84 1.54
CA LEU A 179 1.15 -12.73 0.61
C LEU A 179 2.58 -12.58 0.08
N ASP A 180 2.68 -12.14 -1.18
CA ASP A 180 3.91 -11.72 -1.83
C ASP A 180 3.66 -10.37 -2.49
N LEU A 181 4.08 -9.30 -1.82
CA LEU A 181 3.91 -7.91 -2.23
C LEU A 181 5.28 -7.32 -2.57
N PRO A 182 5.56 -7.02 -3.85
CA PRO A 182 6.73 -6.24 -4.22
C PRO A 182 6.80 -4.89 -3.49
N GLN A 183 7.97 -4.25 -3.51
CA GLN A 183 8.12 -2.92 -2.92
C GLN A 183 7.11 -1.94 -3.53
N GLY A 184 6.36 -1.25 -2.66
CA GLY A 184 5.32 -0.29 -3.07
C GLY A 184 4.00 -0.93 -3.53
N ALA A 185 3.90 -2.26 -3.56
CA ALA A 185 2.67 -2.96 -3.90
C ALA A 185 1.66 -2.95 -2.75
N SER A 186 0.40 -3.12 -3.12
CA SER A 186 -0.72 -3.26 -2.19
C SER A 186 -1.78 -4.19 -2.75
N CYS A 187 -2.62 -4.73 -1.89
CA CYS A 187 -3.79 -5.51 -2.27
C CYS A 187 -4.92 -5.28 -1.26
N PHE A 188 -6.14 -5.67 -1.64
CA PHE A 188 -7.18 -5.95 -0.65
C PHE A 188 -7.25 -7.45 -0.38
N VAL A 189 -7.28 -7.83 0.90
CA VAL A 189 -7.65 -9.15 1.38
C VAL A 189 -9.10 -9.07 1.87
N VAL A 190 -10.02 -9.70 1.14
CA VAL A 190 -11.45 -9.59 1.37
C VAL A 190 -12.01 -10.92 1.87
N PHE A 191 -12.67 -10.88 3.02
CA PHE A 191 -13.33 -12.04 3.65
C PHE A 191 -14.83 -11.93 3.44
N ARG A 192 -15.37 -12.65 2.46
CA ARG A 192 -16.81 -12.68 2.18
C ARG A 192 -17.50 -13.73 3.04
N LYS A 193 -18.52 -13.30 3.79
CA LYS A 193 -19.38 -14.19 4.57
C LYS A 193 -20.47 -14.76 3.64
N LYS A 194 -20.36 -16.04 3.28
CA LYS A 194 -21.50 -16.78 2.70
C LYS A 194 -22.41 -17.26 3.83
N ASN A 195 -23.70 -17.43 3.54
CA ASN A 195 -24.68 -18.06 4.42
C ASN A 195 -24.28 -19.53 4.74
N GLY A 196 -23.35 -19.73 5.67
CA GLY A 196 -23.07 -21.01 6.32
C GLY A 196 -22.17 -22.00 5.57
N THR A 197 -21.63 -21.69 4.39
CA THR A 197 -20.69 -22.58 3.68
C THR A 197 -19.47 -21.81 3.19
N VAL A 198 -18.29 -22.20 3.69
CA VAL A 198 -16.98 -21.80 3.16
C VAL A 198 -16.91 -22.33 1.74
N SER A 199 -17.21 -21.47 0.76
CA SER A 199 -17.05 -21.80 -0.64
C SER A 199 -15.56 -21.72 -0.94
N THR A 200 -14.90 -22.87 -1.01
CA THR A 200 -13.61 -23.02 -1.68
C THR A 200 -13.86 -22.79 -3.17
N SER A 201 -13.97 -21.53 -3.58
CA SER A 201 -13.86 -21.17 -5.00
C SER A 201 -12.55 -21.77 -5.48
N LYS A 202 -12.58 -22.57 -6.54
CA LYS A 202 -11.37 -23.19 -7.11
C LYS A 202 -10.34 -22.09 -7.34
N ILE A 203 -9.27 -22.12 -6.54
CA ILE A 203 -8.17 -21.18 -6.64
C ILE A 203 -7.55 -21.45 -8.00
N LYS A 204 -7.67 -20.50 -8.94
CA LYS A 204 -6.87 -20.56 -10.16
C LYS A 204 -5.47 -20.09 -9.81
N THR A 205 -4.60 -21.02 -9.43
CA THR A 205 -3.17 -20.73 -9.37
C THR A 205 -2.62 -20.79 -10.79
N TYR A 206 -1.82 -19.80 -11.16
CA TYR A 206 -1.12 -19.78 -12.43
C TYR A 206 0.33 -20.15 -12.19
N GLN A 207 0.83 -21.14 -12.93
CA GLN A 207 2.24 -21.51 -12.94
C GLN A 207 2.85 -21.12 -14.27
N THR A 208 4.01 -20.46 -14.24
CA THR A 208 4.83 -20.25 -15.43
C THR A 208 5.41 -21.59 -15.87
N VAL A 209 4.97 -22.09 -17.02
CA VAL A 209 5.44 -23.36 -17.58
C VAL A 209 6.67 -23.20 -18.48
N SER A 210 6.81 -22.02 -19.09
CA SER A 210 7.97 -21.63 -19.89
C SER A 210 8.03 -20.11 -20.00
N ASN A 211 9.16 -19.59 -20.47
CA ASN A 211 9.30 -18.17 -20.82
C ASN A 211 10.07 -18.01 -22.14
N LEU A 212 9.77 -16.92 -22.85
CA LEU A 212 10.45 -16.50 -24.07
C LEU A 212 11.12 -15.14 -23.82
N PRO A 213 12.46 -15.06 -23.75
CA PRO A 213 13.16 -13.79 -23.72
C PRO A 213 12.94 -12.98 -25.00
N ILE A 214 12.67 -11.68 -24.89
CA ILE A 214 12.56 -10.75 -26.02
C ILE A 214 13.85 -9.93 -26.08
N SER A 215 14.91 -10.57 -26.55
CA SER A 215 16.29 -10.04 -26.60
C SER A 215 16.74 -9.63 -28.01
N GLY A 216 15.81 -9.51 -28.96
CA GLY A 216 16.11 -9.07 -30.32
C GLY A 216 16.53 -7.59 -30.37
N THR A 217 16.93 -7.12 -31.55
CA THR A 217 17.21 -5.70 -31.78
C THR A 217 15.95 -4.86 -31.54
N TRP A 218 16.10 -3.78 -30.79
CA TRP A 218 15.07 -2.79 -30.53
C TRP A 218 15.35 -1.52 -31.32
N SER A 219 14.33 -0.97 -31.97
CA SER A 219 14.38 0.39 -32.51
C SER A 219 13.77 1.35 -31.50
N LEU A 220 14.56 2.31 -31.02
CA LEU A 220 14.15 3.37 -30.11
C LEU A 220 14.01 4.69 -30.86
N SER A 221 12.82 5.29 -30.83
CA SER A 221 12.54 6.59 -31.46
C SER A 221 12.11 7.64 -30.43
N PHE A 222 12.59 8.85 -30.63
CA PHE A 222 12.24 10.02 -29.83
C PHE A 222 11.41 11.01 -30.67
N PRO A 223 10.52 11.81 -30.05
CA PRO A 223 9.87 12.92 -30.72
C PRO A 223 10.90 13.90 -31.30
N ALA A 224 10.60 14.45 -32.48
CA ALA A 224 11.45 15.43 -33.14
C ALA A 224 11.66 16.69 -32.30
N GLY A 225 12.80 17.36 -32.49
CA GLY A 225 13.08 18.65 -31.86
C GLY A 225 13.63 18.57 -30.44
N TRP A 226 13.97 17.38 -29.91
CA TRP A 226 14.52 17.21 -28.56
C TRP A 226 16.00 16.84 -28.50
N GLY A 227 16.74 17.04 -29.59
CA GLY A 227 18.19 16.79 -29.63
C GLY A 227 18.59 15.31 -29.60
N ALA A 228 17.61 14.41 -29.72
CA ALA A 228 17.81 12.99 -29.93
C ALA A 228 17.68 12.67 -31.44
N PRO A 229 18.39 11.65 -31.95
CA PRO A 229 18.18 11.14 -33.30
C PRO A 229 16.76 10.56 -33.46
N GLU A 230 16.27 10.52 -34.70
CA GLU A 230 14.94 9.99 -35.02
C GLU A 230 14.77 8.51 -34.61
N SER A 231 15.83 7.72 -34.76
CA SER A 231 15.86 6.32 -34.37
C SER A 231 17.27 5.88 -33.94
N VAL A 232 17.32 4.98 -32.96
CA VAL A 232 18.53 4.32 -32.46
C VAL A 232 18.27 2.82 -32.42
N GLN A 233 19.19 2.01 -32.96
CA GLN A 233 19.12 0.56 -32.80
C GLN A 233 19.83 0.15 -31.52
N LEU A 234 19.17 -0.68 -30.71
CA LEU A 234 19.65 -1.14 -29.41
C LEU A 234 19.65 -2.66 -29.37
N THR A 235 20.77 -3.24 -28.97
CA THR A 235 20.87 -4.65 -28.58
C THR A 235 20.87 -4.82 -27.06
N ASP A 236 21.07 -3.73 -26.32
CA ASP A 236 21.07 -3.67 -24.86
C ASP A 236 20.15 -2.54 -24.38
N LEU A 237 19.24 -2.87 -23.47
CA LEU A 237 18.24 -1.96 -22.92
C LEU A 237 18.80 -1.31 -21.66
N LYS A 238 18.96 0.03 -21.70
CA LYS A 238 19.60 0.81 -20.64
C LYS A 238 18.99 2.21 -20.53
N ALA A 239 19.39 2.95 -19.48
CA ALA A 239 18.91 4.31 -19.29
C ALA A 239 19.27 5.20 -20.49
N TRP A 240 18.38 6.12 -20.85
CA TRP A 240 18.61 7.08 -21.95
C TRP A 240 19.87 7.92 -21.76
N LYS A 241 20.22 8.25 -20.51
CA LYS A 241 21.45 8.99 -20.16
C LYS A 241 22.75 8.23 -20.52
N ASP A 242 22.67 6.92 -20.68
CA ASP A 242 23.82 6.04 -20.95
C ASP A 242 23.86 5.56 -22.42
N LEU A 243 22.96 6.09 -23.27
CA LEU A 243 22.99 5.88 -24.73
C LEU A 243 24.12 6.66 -25.38
N ASP A 244 24.57 6.19 -26.55
CA ASP A 244 25.55 6.90 -27.38
C ASP A 244 24.86 7.84 -28.37
N ILE A 245 24.24 8.90 -27.81
CA ILE A 245 23.51 9.95 -28.55
C ILE A 245 23.95 11.33 -28.03
N PRO A 246 23.62 12.44 -28.71
CA PRO A 246 23.96 13.78 -28.24
C PRO A 246 23.49 14.05 -26.81
N ALA A 247 24.23 14.88 -26.07
CA ALA A 247 23.96 15.18 -24.66
C ALA A 247 22.53 15.70 -24.41
N GLU A 248 21.98 16.46 -25.36
CA GLU A 248 20.61 16.94 -25.29
C GLU A 248 19.59 15.78 -25.32
N GLY A 249 19.78 14.81 -26.22
CA GLY A 249 18.95 13.61 -26.31
C GLY A 249 19.09 12.68 -25.09
N LYS A 250 20.29 12.59 -24.50
CA LYS A 250 20.49 11.88 -23.20
C LYS A 250 19.67 12.48 -22.06
N ALA A 251 19.38 13.77 -22.15
CA ALA A 251 18.54 14.52 -21.22
C ALA A 251 17.06 14.61 -21.66
N PHE A 252 16.63 13.78 -22.61
CA PHE A 252 15.25 13.74 -23.05
C PHE A 252 14.28 13.54 -21.87
N SER A 253 13.13 14.20 -21.94
CA SER A 253 12.01 13.96 -21.04
C SER A 253 10.72 14.00 -21.83
N GLY A 254 9.86 13.02 -21.60
CA GLY A 254 8.66 12.78 -22.39
C GLY A 254 8.56 11.30 -22.75
N THR A 255 7.95 11.02 -23.90
CA THR A 255 7.66 9.66 -24.35
C THR A 255 8.61 9.23 -25.46
N ALA A 256 9.37 8.16 -25.23
CA ALA A 256 10.16 7.49 -26.27
C ALA A 256 9.54 6.13 -26.62
N THR A 257 9.57 5.75 -27.90
CA THR A 257 8.92 4.54 -28.38
C THR A 257 9.95 3.49 -28.73
N TYR A 258 9.85 2.33 -28.08
CA TYR A 258 10.63 1.13 -28.38
C TYR A 258 9.80 0.20 -29.27
N ASN A 259 10.37 -0.30 -30.36
CA ASN A 259 9.74 -1.28 -31.23
C ASN A 259 10.64 -2.49 -31.42
N THR A 260 10.07 -3.68 -31.36
CA THR A 260 10.73 -4.93 -31.71
C THR A 260 9.73 -5.96 -32.22
N THR A 261 10.21 -7.15 -32.56
CA THR A 261 9.37 -8.29 -32.92
C THR A 261 9.82 -9.52 -32.16
N PHE A 262 8.89 -10.42 -31.86
CA PHE A 262 9.16 -11.71 -31.24
C PHE A 262 8.33 -12.78 -31.92
N ASP A 263 8.78 -14.04 -31.85
CA ASP A 263 8.12 -15.17 -32.49
C ASP A 263 7.59 -16.15 -31.44
N ILE A 264 6.34 -16.57 -31.57
CA ILE A 264 5.77 -17.63 -30.74
C ILE A 264 5.64 -18.88 -31.60
N GLU A 265 6.50 -19.87 -31.35
CA GLU A 265 6.51 -21.10 -32.16
C GLU A 265 5.20 -21.88 -32.08
N GLN A 266 4.59 -21.98 -30.89
CA GLN A 266 3.37 -22.74 -30.66
C GLN A 266 2.48 -22.07 -29.62
N MET A 267 1.16 -22.15 -29.82
CA MET A 267 0.17 -21.65 -28.87
C MET A 267 -0.78 -22.75 -28.38
N PRO A 268 -0.34 -23.62 -27.44
CA PRO A 268 -1.20 -24.62 -26.84
C PRO A 268 -2.45 -23.99 -26.18
N PRO A 269 -3.63 -24.63 -26.28
CA PRO A 269 -4.84 -24.14 -25.64
C PRO A 269 -4.68 -24.10 -24.11
N GLY A 270 -5.32 -23.11 -23.49
CA GLY A 270 -5.35 -22.96 -22.03
C GLY A 270 -4.12 -22.29 -21.41
N LEU A 271 -3.22 -21.73 -22.22
CA LEU A 271 -2.15 -20.85 -21.76
C LEU A 271 -2.58 -19.38 -21.74
N GLU A 272 -2.08 -18.65 -20.75
CA GLU A 272 -2.06 -17.19 -20.71
C GLU A 272 -0.64 -16.68 -21.01
N TYR A 273 -0.55 -15.51 -21.61
CA TYR A 273 0.71 -14.94 -22.12
C TYR A 273 0.97 -13.62 -21.40
N ILE A 274 1.85 -13.64 -20.41
CA ILE A 274 2.14 -12.47 -19.59
C ILE A 274 3.42 -11.82 -20.09
N LEU A 275 3.29 -10.62 -20.66
CA LEU A 275 4.46 -9.79 -20.97
C LEU A 275 5.01 -9.20 -19.67
N ASP A 276 6.29 -9.43 -19.40
CA ASP A 276 7.04 -8.81 -18.32
C ASP A 276 8.09 -7.87 -18.93
N LEU A 277 7.94 -6.56 -18.70
CA LEU A 277 8.89 -5.56 -19.19
C LEU A 277 10.16 -5.47 -18.32
N GLY A 278 10.21 -6.18 -17.19
CA GLY A 278 11.27 -6.05 -16.21
C GLY A 278 11.28 -4.66 -15.57
N LYS A 279 12.44 -4.00 -15.55
CA LYS A 279 12.58 -2.64 -15.03
C LYS A 279 12.20 -1.61 -16.10
N VAL A 280 11.28 -0.72 -15.73
CA VAL A 280 10.87 0.46 -16.51
C VAL A 280 10.96 1.67 -15.59
N ASP A 281 11.44 2.79 -16.12
CA ASP A 281 11.37 4.09 -15.45
C ASP A 281 10.82 5.17 -16.42
N MET A 282 9.61 5.70 -16.27
CA MET A 282 8.68 5.55 -15.13
C MET A 282 7.37 4.84 -15.47
N ALA A 283 6.80 5.06 -16.65
CA ALA A 283 5.56 4.40 -17.07
C ALA A 283 5.65 3.92 -18.52
N ALA A 284 4.96 2.84 -18.84
CA ALA A 284 4.92 2.24 -20.16
C ALA A 284 3.49 2.09 -20.67
N THR A 285 3.25 2.44 -21.94
CA THR A 285 2.08 1.98 -22.69
C THR A 285 2.52 0.86 -23.62
N VAL A 286 1.82 -0.28 -23.55
CA VAL A 286 2.15 -1.48 -24.34
C VAL A 286 1.15 -1.64 -25.47
N SER A 287 1.66 -1.87 -26.67
CA SER A 287 0.86 -2.25 -27.85
C SER A 287 1.45 -3.50 -28.50
N VAL A 288 0.59 -4.43 -28.91
CA VAL A 288 0.97 -5.67 -29.59
C VAL A 288 0.18 -5.80 -30.88
N ASN A 289 0.85 -6.14 -31.98
CA ASN A 289 0.21 -6.28 -33.29
C ASN A 289 -0.65 -5.06 -33.70
N GLY A 290 -0.21 -3.86 -33.32
CA GLY A 290 -0.87 -2.59 -33.62
C GLY A 290 -2.03 -2.21 -32.69
N LYS A 291 -2.35 -3.02 -31.68
CA LYS A 291 -3.42 -2.74 -30.71
C LYS A 291 -2.86 -2.43 -29.33
N GLU A 292 -3.30 -1.33 -28.72
CA GLU A 292 -2.96 -0.98 -27.33
C GLU A 292 -3.55 -2.02 -26.37
N VAL A 293 -2.71 -2.51 -25.46
CA VAL A 293 -3.05 -3.51 -24.43
C VAL A 293 -3.38 -2.81 -23.13
N GLY A 294 -2.57 -1.82 -22.74
CA GLY A 294 -2.76 -1.08 -21.50
C GLY A 294 -1.53 -0.30 -21.07
N LYS A 295 -1.65 0.30 -19.88
CA LYS A 295 -0.67 1.21 -19.29
C LYS A 295 -0.15 0.66 -17.96
N LEU A 296 1.17 0.63 -17.82
CA LEU A 296 1.88 0.11 -16.67
C LEU A 296 2.66 1.26 -16.02
N TRP A 297 2.31 1.62 -14.80
CA TRP A 297 2.84 2.81 -14.11
C TRP A 297 3.50 2.50 -12.77
N ALA A 298 3.48 1.22 -12.37
CA ALA A 298 4.09 0.73 -11.15
C ALA A 298 4.57 -0.70 -11.36
N ALA A 299 5.61 -1.08 -10.60
CA ALA A 299 6.09 -2.45 -10.58
C ALA A 299 5.06 -3.39 -9.91
N PRO A 300 4.96 -4.67 -10.33
CA PRO A 300 5.65 -5.25 -11.49
C PRO A 300 5.05 -4.77 -12.83
N TYR A 301 5.89 -4.46 -13.81
CA TYR A 301 5.46 -4.01 -15.15
C TYR A 301 5.03 -5.20 -16.01
N ARG A 302 3.92 -5.83 -15.62
CA ARG A 302 3.38 -7.03 -16.26
C ARG A 302 1.99 -6.80 -16.81
N ILE A 303 1.71 -7.36 -17.99
CA ILE A 303 0.38 -7.30 -18.59
C ILE A 303 0.06 -8.59 -19.35
N ASN A 304 -1.20 -9.03 -19.26
CA ASN A 304 -1.68 -10.18 -20.00
C ASN A 304 -1.96 -9.80 -21.45
N LEU A 305 -1.38 -10.54 -22.40
CA LEU A 305 -1.54 -10.34 -23.84
C LEU A 305 -2.63 -11.23 -24.45
N LYS A 306 -3.53 -11.77 -23.63
CA LYS A 306 -4.60 -12.66 -24.07
C LYS A 306 -5.34 -12.11 -25.30
N ASP A 307 -5.54 -12.97 -26.28
CA ASP A 307 -6.23 -12.69 -27.54
C ASP A 307 -5.55 -11.65 -28.47
N LEU A 308 -4.33 -11.19 -28.13
CA LEU A 308 -3.58 -10.20 -28.92
C LEU A 308 -2.32 -10.76 -29.59
N VAL A 309 -1.77 -11.85 -29.05
CA VAL A 309 -0.65 -12.58 -29.65
C VAL A 309 -1.15 -13.69 -30.57
N LYS A 310 -0.29 -14.09 -31.52
CA LYS A 310 -0.54 -15.16 -32.49
C LYS A 310 0.70 -16.05 -32.64
N GLU A 311 0.52 -17.24 -33.20
CA GLU A 311 1.62 -18.10 -33.61
C GLU A 311 2.45 -17.42 -34.72
N GLY A 312 3.76 -17.61 -34.67
CA GLY A 312 4.74 -16.93 -35.51
C GLY A 312 5.01 -15.49 -35.04
N LYS A 313 5.27 -14.61 -36.01
CA LYS A 313 5.79 -13.25 -35.77
C LYS A 313 4.73 -12.31 -35.18
N ASN A 314 5.09 -11.67 -34.07
CA ASN A 314 4.34 -10.61 -33.39
C ASN A 314 5.16 -9.32 -33.36
N THR A 315 4.48 -8.16 -33.42
CA THR A 315 5.12 -6.86 -33.19
C THR A 315 4.84 -6.38 -31.76
N LEU A 316 5.87 -5.81 -31.13
CA LEU A 316 5.78 -5.20 -29.80
C LEU A 316 6.19 -3.74 -29.89
N SER A 317 5.34 -2.86 -29.40
CA SER A 317 5.64 -1.44 -29.20
C SER A 317 5.47 -1.09 -27.73
N VAL A 318 6.49 -0.45 -27.15
CA VAL A 318 6.50 -0.01 -25.76
C VAL A 318 6.83 1.48 -25.74
N GLN A 319 5.85 2.31 -25.39
CA GLN A 319 6.05 3.74 -25.21
C GLN A 319 6.42 4.01 -23.75
N VAL A 320 7.65 4.40 -23.48
CA VAL A 320 8.12 4.72 -22.13
C VAL A 320 8.09 6.23 -21.92
N THR A 321 7.41 6.67 -20.86
CA THR A 321 7.29 8.07 -20.47
C THR A 321 8.08 8.32 -19.18
N SER A 322 8.98 9.32 -19.21
CA SER A 322 9.77 9.74 -18.06
C SER A 322 9.17 10.96 -17.34
N THR A 323 9.81 11.39 -16.26
CA THR A 323 9.58 12.72 -15.65
C THR A 323 10.31 13.81 -16.41
N TRP A 324 9.95 15.08 -16.18
CA TRP A 324 10.62 16.28 -16.71
C TRP A 324 12.02 16.54 -16.15
N PHE A 325 12.48 15.77 -15.15
CA PHE A 325 13.67 16.10 -14.37
C PHE A 325 14.92 16.26 -15.25
N ASN A 326 15.20 15.31 -16.13
CA ASN A 326 16.43 15.32 -16.95
C ASN A 326 16.46 16.51 -17.92
N ARG A 327 15.33 16.82 -18.53
CA ARG A 327 15.22 17.98 -19.43
C ARG A 327 15.45 19.29 -18.69
N LEU A 328 14.85 19.42 -17.49
CA LEU A 328 15.05 20.61 -16.66
C LEU A 328 16.50 20.78 -16.20
N VAL A 329 17.19 19.69 -15.87
CA VAL A 329 18.64 19.72 -15.56
C VAL A 329 19.44 20.28 -16.73
N PHE A 330 19.16 19.78 -17.94
CA PHE A 330 19.86 20.23 -19.14
C PHE A 330 19.55 21.70 -19.45
N ASP A 331 18.29 22.11 -19.42
CA ASP A 331 17.88 23.49 -19.68
C ASP A 331 18.43 24.48 -18.65
N ALA A 332 18.60 24.07 -17.38
CA ALA A 332 19.24 24.90 -16.37
C ALA A 332 20.70 25.27 -16.73
N GLY A 333 21.37 24.43 -17.53
CA GLY A 333 22.70 24.69 -18.06
C GLY A 333 22.74 25.59 -19.30
N GLN A 334 21.59 25.91 -19.90
CA GLN A 334 21.49 26.70 -21.12
C GLN A 334 21.14 28.18 -20.84
N PRO A 335 21.52 29.10 -21.75
CA PRO A 335 20.95 30.45 -21.82
C PRO A 335 19.43 30.39 -21.91
N GLU A 336 18.74 31.36 -21.29
CA GLU A 336 17.27 31.34 -21.16
C GLU A 336 16.55 31.23 -22.50
N ASN A 337 17.03 31.92 -23.54
CA ASN A 337 16.46 31.90 -24.88
C ASN A 337 16.70 30.59 -25.66
N GLN A 338 17.52 29.67 -25.13
CA GLN A 338 17.80 28.36 -25.73
C GLN A 338 17.10 27.22 -24.97
N ARG A 339 16.42 27.52 -23.86
CA ARG A 339 15.70 26.53 -23.06
C ARG A 339 14.44 26.08 -23.77
N LYS A 340 14.15 24.78 -23.71
CA LYS A 340 12.88 24.20 -24.21
C LYS A 340 11.80 24.16 -23.15
N THR A 341 12.15 24.39 -21.89
CA THR A 341 11.25 24.35 -20.74
C THR A 341 11.32 25.63 -19.94
N TRP A 342 10.25 25.90 -19.19
CA TRP A 342 10.17 26.99 -18.23
C TRP A 342 9.58 26.47 -16.92
N THR A 343 10.19 26.82 -15.79
CA THR A 343 9.69 26.49 -14.45
C THR A 343 10.09 27.58 -13.45
N ILE A 344 9.26 27.80 -12.43
CA ILE A 344 9.57 28.71 -11.32
C ILE A 344 10.69 28.14 -10.45
N SER A 345 10.71 26.81 -10.27
CA SER A 345 11.72 26.10 -9.49
C SER A 345 12.01 24.74 -10.12
N GLY A 346 13.28 24.40 -10.23
CA GLY A 346 13.75 23.18 -10.89
C GLY A 346 15.12 22.74 -10.38
N PRO A 347 15.62 21.60 -10.85
CA PRO A 347 16.97 21.13 -10.53
C PRO A 347 18.04 22.09 -11.09
N GLY A 348 19.24 22.06 -10.49
CA GLY A 348 20.36 22.91 -10.90
C GLY A 348 21.17 22.34 -12.08
N LYS A 349 21.93 23.20 -12.76
CA LYS A 349 22.76 22.90 -13.96
C LYS A 349 23.88 21.85 -13.81
N GLY A 350 24.01 21.24 -12.63
CA GLY A 350 24.99 20.19 -12.34
C GLY A 350 24.40 19.00 -11.58
N SER A 351 23.07 18.93 -11.44
CA SER A 351 22.43 17.74 -10.88
C SER A 351 22.67 16.54 -11.80
N GLY A 352 22.93 15.37 -11.22
CA GLY A 352 23.05 14.13 -12.00
C GLY A 352 21.72 13.78 -12.68
N LEU A 353 21.77 13.36 -13.95
CA LEU A 353 20.59 12.85 -14.65
C LEU A 353 20.07 11.58 -13.97
N ARG A 354 18.76 11.46 -13.88
CA ARG A 354 18.07 10.27 -13.39
C ARG A 354 18.03 9.20 -14.47
N GLU A 355 17.90 7.97 -14.01
CA GLU A 355 17.55 6.85 -14.89
C GLU A 355 16.16 7.10 -15.48
N SER A 356 15.97 6.71 -16.75
CA SER A 356 14.70 6.77 -17.49
C SER A 356 14.83 5.87 -18.72
N GLY A 357 13.78 5.13 -19.05
CA GLY A 357 13.73 4.22 -20.19
C GLY A 357 13.25 2.81 -19.85
N LEU A 358 13.37 1.93 -20.85
CA LEU A 358 13.16 0.49 -20.72
C LEU A 358 14.52 -0.18 -20.46
N PHE A 359 14.60 -0.96 -19.39
CA PHE A 359 15.83 -1.65 -18.95
C PHE A 359 15.72 -3.17 -19.11
N GLY A 360 14.49 -3.70 -19.10
CA GLY A 360 14.29 -5.14 -19.15
C GLY A 360 14.73 -5.87 -17.86
N PRO A 361 15.03 -7.18 -17.94
CA PRO A 361 14.87 -8.01 -19.15
C PRO A 361 13.39 -8.08 -19.56
N VAL A 362 13.14 -7.99 -20.86
CA VAL A 362 11.78 -8.14 -21.42
C VAL A 362 11.57 -9.61 -21.78
N LYS A 363 10.46 -10.19 -21.35
CA LYS A 363 10.13 -11.59 -21.61
C LYS A 363 8.63 -11.82 -21.69
N LEU A 364 8.24 -12.92 -22.32
CA LEU A 364 6.87 -13.43 -22.33
C LEU A 364 6.82 -14.69 -21.47
N ASP A 365 6.10 -14.65 -20.34
CA ASP A 365 5.85 -15.81 -19.49
C ASP A 365 4.59 -16.54 -19.98
N PHE A 366 4.68 -17.85 -20.15
CA PHE A 366 3.60 -18.73 -20.57
C PHE A 366 3.03 -19.35 -19.31
N GLN A 367 1.80 -19.02 -18.97
CA GLN A 367 1.19 -19.42 -17.70
C GLN A 367 0.04 -20.39 -17.94
N ARG A 368 -0.06 -21.41 -17.08
CA ARG A 368 -1.17 -22.36 -17.09
C ARG A 368 -1.89 -22.32 -15.75
N ALA A 369 -3.22 -22.26 -15.80
CA ALA A 369 -4.05 -22.45 -14.61
C ALA A 369 -3.94 -23.91 -14.12
N GLN A 370 -3.73 -24.10 -12.82
CA GLN A 370 -3.76 -25.42 -12.17
C GLN A 370 -5.14 -25.75 -11.61
#